data_AF-A0A962YG72-F1
#
_entry.id   AF-A0A962YG72-F1
#
_cell.length_a   1.000
_cell.length_b   1.000
_cell.length_c   1.000
_cell.angle_alpha   90.00
_cell.angle_beta   90.00
_cell.angle_gamma   90.00
#
_symmetry.space_group_name_H-M   'P 1'
#
loop_
_entity.id
_entity.type
_entity.pdbx_description
1 polymer ?
#
loop_
_entity_poly.entity_id
_entity_poly.type
_entity_poly.pdbx_seq_one_letter_code
_entity_poly.pdbx_strand_id
1 'polypeptide(L)'
;MDENLVIEQQATSWRAEAGFWLGSLFLVTVAQVLPHGGASDHISALYLTNPWLTGIVVVLWGTIALEAISSLVQARDSLKAAGLRCLLICLIPPARMTISSAWPADRIWLPRLGWQVCTHDLFTRLEFKFTLPMLIITLLILPVMAVELLMTKQLE
;
A
#
# COMPACT_ATOMS: atom_id res chain seq x y z
N MET A 1 -4.89 -5.11 33.75
CA MET A 1 -4.70 -4.58 32.39
C MET A 1 -3.20 -4.65 32.16
N ASP A 2 -2.77 -5.75 31.55
CA ASP A 2 -1.43 -6.32 31.71
C ASP A 2 -0.35 -5.55 30.95
N GLU A 3 0.73 -5.16 31.64
CA GLU A 3 1.95 -4.57 31.06
C GLU A 3 2.50 -5.39 29.88
N ASN A 4 2.36 -6.71 29.92
CA ASN A 4 2.78 -7.60 28.83
C ASN A 4 2.02 -7.35 27.52
N LEU A 5 0.73 -6.98 27.58
CA LEU A 5 -0.05 -6.65 26.38
C LEU A 5 0.39 -5.33 25.76
N VAL A 6 0.81 -4.36 26.58
CA VAL A 6 1.29 -3.05 26.12
C VAL A 6 2.65 -3.20 25.42
N ILE A 7 3.55 -4.01 25.97
CA ILE A 7 4.88 -4.26 25.38
C ILE A 7 4.77 -5.03 24.05
N GLU A 8 3.92 -6.06 23.96
CA GLU A 8 3.69 -6.76 22.69
C GLU A 8 3.02 -5.87 21.63
N GLN A 9 2.11 -4.98 22.03
CA GLN A 9 1.51 -4.01 21.12
C GLN A 9 2.53 -2.99 20.58
N GLN A 10 3.47 -2.55 21.42
CA GLN A 10 4.50 -1.58 21.03
C GLN A 10 5.62 -2.21 20.18
N ALA A 11 6.01 -3.46 20.46
CA ALA A 11 6.98 -4.17 19.63
C ALA A 11 6.44 -4.46 18.21
N THR A 12 5.14 -4.70 18.10
CA THR A 12 4.48 -4.99 16.81
C THR A 12 4.12 -3.72 16.04
N SER A 13 3.94 -2.58 16.70
CA SER A 13 3.67 -1.30 16.01
C SER A 13 4.84 -0.84 15.16
N TRP A 14 6.09 -0.99 15.63
CA TRP A 14 7.29 -0.64 14.86
C TRP A 14 7.41 -1.46 13.55
N ARG A 15 7.13 -2.76 13.61
CA ARG A 15 7.15 -3.64 12.41
C ARG A 15 6.04 -3.29 11.41
N ALA A 16 4.89 -2.85 11.93
CA ALA A 16 3.77 -2.39 11.10
C ALA A 16 4.07 -1.03 10.46
N GLU A 17 4.64 -0.09 11.22
CA GLU A 17 5.06 1.22 10.74
C GLU A 17 6.15 1.12 9.68
N ALA A 18 7.19 0.32 9.92
CA ALA A 18 8.24 0.05 8.92
C ALA A 18 7.63 -0.53 7.64
N GLY A 19 6.63 -1.39 7.80
CA GLY A 19 5.85 -1.93 6.70
C GLY A 19 5.04 -0.97 5.88
N PHE A 20 4.36 -0.08 6.59
CA PHE A 20 3.58 0.99 5.98
C PHE A 20 4.50 1.93 5.19
N TRP A 21 5.66 2.29 5.74
CA TRP A 21 6.64 3.12 5.06
C TRP A 21 7.27 2.42 3.85
N LEU A 22 7.63 1.14 3.97
CA LEU A 22 8.11 0.32 2.85
C LEU A 22 7.07 0.23 1.73
N GLY A 23 5.81 -0.06 2.07
CA GLY A 23 4.70 -0.09 1.11
C GLY A 23 4.47 1.27 0.46
N SER A 24 4.56 2.36 1.22
CA SER A 24 4.38 3.73 0.71
C SER A 24 5.52 4.09 -0.25
N LEU A 25 6.76 3.77 0.11
CA LEU A 25 7.93 4.00 -0.74
C LEU A 25 7.83 3.20 -2.04
N PHE A 26 7.38 1.95 -1.97
CA PHE A 26 7.09 1.14 -3.15
C PHE A 26 6.01 1.79 -4.01
N LEU A 27 4.88 2.20 -3.43
CA LEU A 27 3.79 2.86 -4.15
C LEU A 27 4.23 4.17 -4.80
N VAL A 28 5.03 4.99 -4.12
CA VAL A 28 5.60 6.22 -4.70
C VAL A 28 6.51 5.88 -5.87
N THR A 29 7.38 4.88 -5.70
CA THR A 29 8.28 4.42 -6.78
C THR A 29 7.47 3.93 -7.98
N VAL A 30 6.41 3.14 -7.76
CA VAL A 30 5.51 2.67 -8.82
C VAL A 30 4.68 3.82 -9.42
N ALA A 31 4.26 4.81 -8.64
CA ALA A 31 3.52 5.96 -9.14
C ALA A 31 4.37 6.85 -10.06
N GLN A 32 5.68 6.95 -9.80
CA GLN A 32 6.63 7.57 -10.73
C GLN A 32 6.81 6.75 -12.01
N VAL A 33 6.53 5.44 -11.96
CA VAL A 33 6.61 4.52 -13.10
C VAL A 33 5.33 4.51 -13.92
N LEU A 34 4.16 4.65 -13.29
CA LEU A 34 2.88 4.62 -13.98
C LEU A 34 2.70 5.93 -14.78
N PRO A 35 2.63 5.83 -16.13
CA PRO A 35 2.57 7.01 -16.97
C PRO A 35 1.21 7.70 -16.79
N HIS A 36 1.23 8.88 -16.18
CA HIS A 36 0.07 9.76 -16.15
C HIS A 36 0.08 10.58 -17.45
N GLY A 37 -0.70 10.14 -18.44
CA GLY A 37 -1.02 10.89 -19.66
C GLY A 37 -0.04 10.70 -20.83
N GLY A 38 -0.43 9.92 -21.83
CA GLY A 38 0.00 10.04 -23.24
C GLY A 38 1.47 9.80 -23.63
N ALA A 39 2.40 9.68 -22.68
CA ALA A 39 3.84 9.60 -22.94
C ALA A 39 4.45 8.19 -22.74
N SER A 40 3.69 7.13 -23.07
CA SER A 40 4.16 5.75 -22.85
C SER A 40 5.45 5.43 -23.61
N ASP A 41 5.66 6.02 -24.78
CA ASP A 41 6.75 5.58 -25.66
C ASP A 41 8.09 6.23 -25.31
N HIS A 42 8.06 7.48 -24.81
CA HIS A 42 9.28 8.22 -24.48
C HIS A 42 9.88 7.87 -23.11
N ILE A 43 9.07 7.45 -22.13
CA ILE A 43 9.55 7.10 -20.78
C ILE A 43 9.87 5.61 -20.63
N SER A 44 9.22 4.72 -21.40
CA SER A 44 9.64 3.31 -21.52
C SER A 44 11.11 3.18 -21.96
N ALA A 45 11.52 4.04 -22.90
CA ALA A 45 12.91 4.14 -23.36
C ALA A 45 13.85 4.69 -22.26
N LEU A 46 13.41 5.68 -21.48
CA LEU A 46 14.18 6.23 -20.37
C LEU A 46 14.42 5.19 -19.25
N TYR A 47 13.47 4.27 -19.05
CA TYR A 47 13.57 3.20 -18.05
C TYR A 47 14.48 2.05 -18.47
N LEU A 48 14.46 1.65 -19.76
CA LEU A 48 15.46 0.72 -20.31
C LEU A 48 16.88 1.30 -20.29
N THR A 49 17.00 2.64 -20.29
CA THR A 49 18.29 3.34 -20.33
C THR A 49 18.88 3.60 -18.94
N ASN A 50 18.06 3.66 -17.88
CA ASN A 50 18.52 3.97 -16.51
C ASN A 50 18.48 2.74 -15.58
N PRO A 51 19.57 1.94 -15.50
CA PRO A 51 19.61 0.70 -14.71
C PRO A 51 19.40 0.92 -13.21
N TRP A 52 19.59 2.15 -12.72
CA TRP A 52 19.44 2.52 -11.32
C TRP A 52 17.98 2.41 -10.82
N LEU A 53 17.01 2.88 -11.61
CA LEU A 53 15.60 2.87 -11.23
C LEU A 53 15.05 1.43 -11.22
N THR A 54 15.38 0.65 -12.25
CA THR A 54 15.06 -0.79 -12.29
C THR A 54 15.71 -1.51 -11.11
N GLY A 55 16.95 -1.18 -10.78
CA GLY A 55 17.65 -1.70 -9.61
C GLY A 55 16.91 -1.41 -8.31
N ILE A 56 16.46 -0.17 -8.10
CA ILE A 56 15.69 0.21 -6.89
C ILE A 56 14.39 -0.59 -6.79
N VAL A 57 13.64 -0.73 -7.89
CA VAL A 57 12.39 -1.49 -7.88
C VAL A 57 12.63 -2.95 -7.55
N VAL A 58 13.65 -3.59 -8.17
CA VAL A 58 14.00 -4.99 -7.92
C VAL A 58 14.50 -5.19 -6.49
N VAL A 59 15.31 -4.26 -5.96
CA VAL A 59 15.79 -4.30 -4.58
C VAL A 59 14.62 -4.16 -3.61
N LEU A 60 13.71 -3.20 -3.82
CA LEU A 60 12.52 -3.04 -3.00
C LEU A 60 11.64 -4.30 -3.04
N TRP A 61 11.40 -4.84 -4.23
CA TRP A 61 10.62 -6.06 -4.41
C TRP A 61 11.28 -7.25 -3.69
N GLY A 62 12.61 -7.38 -3.80
CA GLY A 62 13.39 -8.38 -3.09
C GLY A 62 13.32 -8.24 -1.57
N THR A 63 13.40 -7.01 -1.04
CA THR A 63 13.26 -6.78 0.41
C THR A 63 11.87 -7.15 0.93
N ILE A 64 10.82 -6.85 0.18
CA ILE A 64 9.43 -7.20 0.53
C ILE A 64 9.23 -8.71 0.46
N ALA A 65 9.78 -9.38 -0.56
CA ALA A 65 9.74 -10.83 -0.68
C ALA A 65 10.51 -11.52 0.46
N LEU A 66 11.70 -11.03 0.80
CA LEU A 66 12.51 -11.54 1.91
C LEU A 66 11.76 -11.42 3.23
N GLU A 67 11.10 -10.28 3.45
CA GLU A 67 10.30 -10.04 4.65
C GLU A 67 9.06 -10.94 4.70
N ALA A 68 8.37 -11.15 3.57
CA ALA A 68 7.25 -12.09 3.47
C ALA A 68 7.67 -13.53 3.80
N ILE A 69 8.84 -13.97 3.30
CA ILE A 69 9.41 -15.29 3.61
C ILE A 69 9.77 -15.38 5.10
N SER A 70 10.42 -14.36 5.67
CA SER A 70 10.75 -14.34 7.10
C SER A 70 9.49 -14.43 7.98
N SER A 71 8.40 -13.81 7.53
CA SER A 71 7.11 -13.83 8.19
C SER A 71 6.42 -15.19 8.09
N LEU A 72 6.64 -15.92 6.99
CA LEU A 72 6.16 -17.29 6.83
C LEU A 72 6.85 -18.26 7.81
N VAL A 73 8.16 -18.06 8.05
CA VAL A 73 8.95 -18.88 9.00
C VAL A 73 8.58 -18.57 10.46
N GLN A 74 8.22 -17.33 10.78
CA GLN A 74 7.77 -16.92 12.12
C GLN A 74 6.29 -17.18 12.40
N ALA A 75 5.50 -17.56 11.39
CA ALA A 75 4.07 -17.77 11.55
C ALA A 75 3.80 -19.01 12.45
N ARG A 76 3.22 -18.77 13.62
CA ARG A 76 2.67 -19.81 14.53
C ARG A 76 1.27 -20.29 14.14
N ASP A 77 0.77 -19.82 13.00
CA ASP A 77 -0.59 -20.02 12.51
C ASP A 77 -0.64 -21.14 11.45
N SER A 78 -1.82 -21.45 10.90
CA SER A 78 -1.93 -22.50 9.86
C SER A 78 -1.06 -22.18 8.62
N LEU A 79 -0.26 -23.16 8.18
CA LEU A 79 0.65 -23.02 7.03
C LEU A 79 -0.04 -22.53 5.75
N LYS A 80 -1.33 -22.88 5.56
CA LYS A 80 -2.12 -22.45 4.40
C LYS A 80 -2.44 -20.96 4.43
N ALA A 81 -2.87 -20.43 5.58
CA ALA A 81 -3.18 -19.01 5.73
C ALA A 81 -1.92 -18.15 5.65
N ALA A 82 -0.82 -18.62 6.24
CA ALA A 82 0.47 -17.95 6.17
C ALA A 82 1.04 -17.95 4.73
N GLY A 83 0.93 -19.07 4.00
CA GLY A 83 1.35 -19.17 2.60
C GLY A 83 0.54 -18.25 1.67
N LEU A 84 -0.78 -18.18 1.85
CA LEU A 84 -1.64 -17.28 1.08
C LEU A 84 -1.28 -15.81 1.35
N ARG A 85 -1.04 -15.43 2.62
CA ARG A 85 -0.56 -14.09 2.98
C ARG A 85 0.78 -13.75 2.34
N CYS A 86 1.73 -14.70 2.35
CA CYS A 86 3.03 -14.53 1.69
C CYS A 86 2.87 -14.33 0.17
N LEU A 87 2.02 -15.12 -0.48
CA LEU A 87 1.70 -14.97 -1.90
C LEU A 87 1.08 -13.59 -2.19
N LEU A 88 0.11 -13.16 -1.37
CA LEU A 88 -0.54 -11.86 -1.52
C LEU A 88 0.43 -10.70 -1.31
N ILE A 89 1.33 -10.76 -0.34
CA ILE A 89 2.33 -9.71 -0.09
C ILE A 89 3.36 -9.68 -1.23
N CYS A 90 3.75 -10.83 -1.77
CA CYS A 90 4.69 -10.89 -2.88
C CYS A 90 4.07 -10.38 -4.20
N LEU A 91 2.82 -10.77 -4.48
CA LEU A 91 2.09 -10.38 -5.68
C LEU A 91 1.57 -8.94 -5.60
N ILE A 92 1.14 -8.51 -4.41
CA ILE A 92 0.61 -7.18 -4.12
C ILE A 92 1.40 -6.62 -2.92
N PRO A 93 2.60 -6.07 -3.17
CA PRO A 93 3.41 -5.42 -2.13
C PRO A 93 2.65 -4.43 -1.23
N PRO A 94 1.73 -3.59 -1.74
CA PRO A 94 0.97 -2.68 -0.87
C PRO A 94 -0.03 -3.38 0.04
N ALA A 95 -0.41 -4.64 -0.22
CA ALA A 95 -1.24 -5.42 0.70
C ALA A 95 -0.54 -5.68 2.05
N ARG A 96 0.79 -5.51 2.11
CA ARG A 96 1.57 -5.50 3.37
C ARG A 96 1.12 -4.41 4.34
N MET A 97 0.49 -3.34 3.87
CA MET A 97 -0.02 -2.25 4.73
C MET A 97 -1.22 -2.67 5.58
N THR A 98 -2.03 -3.61 5.08
CA THR A 98 -3.30 -4.01 5.69
C THR A 98 -3.23 -5.37 6.37
N ILE A 99 -2.29 -6.23 5.96
CA ILE A 99 -2.17 -7.60 6.46
C ILE A 99 -1.12 -7.67 7.56
N SER A 100 -1.57 -7.98 8.79
CA SER A 100 -0.66 -8.30 9.89
C SER A 100 0.12 -9.59 9.63
N SER A 101 1.43 -9.54 9.81
CA SER A 101 2.34 -10.70 9.80
C SER A 101 2.29 -11.54 11.07
N ALA A 102 1.87 -10.95 12.20
CA ALA A 102 2.02 -11.55 13.52
C ALA A 102 0.69 -11.95 14.19
N TRP A 103 -0.44 -11.39 13.76
CA TRP A 103 -1.73 -11.60 14.42
C TRP A 103 -2.76 -12.31 13.50
N PRO A 104 -3.74 -13.01 14.09
CA PRO A 104 -4.92 -13.50 13.38
C PRO A 104 -5.58 -12.37 12.61
N ALA A 105 -6.30 -12.70 11.53
CA ALA A 105 -6.90 -11.75 10.58
C ALA A 105 -7.95 -10.78 11.15
N ASP A 106 -8.13 -10.75 12.47
CA ASP A 106 -9.12 -9.96 13.19
C ASP A 106 -8.60 -8.56 13.62
N ARG A 107 -7.35 -8.24 13.31
CA ARG A 107 -6.75 -6.95 13.63
C ARG A 107 -6.12 -6.30 12.42
N ILE A 108 -6.43 -5.02 12.22
CA ILE A 108 -5.84 -4.16 11.19
C ILE A 108 -5.01 -3.07 11.85
N TRP A 109 -3.88 -2.72 11.24
CA TRP A 109 -3.09 -1.58 11.68
C TRP A 109 -3.49 -0.34 10.87
N LEU A 110 -3.81 0.75 11.57
CA LEU A 110 -4.16 2.02 10.96
C LEU A 110 -3.11 3.08 11.30
N PRO A 111 -2.60 3.85 10.32
CA PRO A 111 -1.69 4.94 10.58
C PRO A 111 -2.36 5.96 11.53
N ARG A 112 -1.63 6.39 12.56
CA ARG A 112 -2.09 7.24 13.70
C ARG A 112 -3.02 6.58 14.72
N LEU A 113 -3.72 5.49 14.40
CA LEU A 113 -4.68 4.82 15.30
C LEU A 113 -4.13 3.51 15.89
N GLY A 114 -3.02 2.98 15.35
CA GLY A 114 -2.38 1.75 15.82
C GLY A 114 -3.16 0.49 15.42
N TRP A 115 -2.92 -0.60 16.15
CA TRP A 115 -3.64 -1.86 15.98
C TRP A 115 -5.07 -1.76 16.51
N GLN A 116 -6.05 -1.92 15.62
CA GLN A 116 -7.47 -1.88 15.94
C GLN A 116 -8.11 -3.23 15.59
N VAL A 117 -9.10 -3.66 16.38
CA VAL A 117 -9.90 -4.85 16.09
C VAL A 117 -10.86 -4.54 14.94
N CYS A 118 -11.02 -5.47 14.02
CA CYS A 118 -11.81 -5.29 12.81
C CYS A 118 -13.32 -5.38 13.11
N THR A 119 -13.87 -4.39 13.81
CA THR A 119 -15.30 -4.31 14.16
C THR A 119 -16.10 -3.53 13.11
N HIS A 120 -17.40 -3.82 12.96
CA HIS A 120 -18.30 -3.08 12.06
C HIS A 120 -18.28 -1.55 12.32
N ASP A 121 -18.20 -1.12 13.58
CA ASP A 121 -18.09 0.31 13.93
C ASP A 121 -16.81 0.97 13.39
N LEU A 122 -15.70 0.23 13.37
CA LEU A 122 -14.45 0.74 12.80
C LEU A 122 -14.58 0.91 11.29
N PHE A 123 -15.23 -0.06 10.64
CA PHE A 123 -15.50 -0.01 9.20
C PHE A 123 -16.33 1.22 8.82
N THR A 124 -17.48 1.45 9.47
CA THR A 124 -18.34 2.62 9.19
C THR A 124 -17.61 3.95 9.43
N ARG A 125 -16.77 4.02 10.47
CA ARG A 125 -15.95 5.22 10.74
C ARG A 125 -14.90 5.47 9.66
N LEU A 126 -14.28 4.40 9.16
CA LEU A 126 -13.30 4.50 8.07
C LEU A 126 -13.99 4.91 6.77
N GLU A 127 -15.10 4.27 6.44
CA GLU A 127 -15.91 4.54 5.25
C GLU A 127 -16.32 6.02 5.19
N PHE A 128 -16.83 6.57 6.29
CA PHE A 128 -17.21 7.98 6.34
C PHE A 128 -16.01 8.92 6.16
N LYS A 129 -14.85 8.59 6.75
CA LYS A 129 -13.61 9.39 6.62
C LYS A 129 -12.99 9.30 5.24
N PHE A 130 -13.08 8.17 4.54
CA PHE A 130 -12.53 7.99 3.20
C PHE A 130 -13.46 8.47 2.09
N THR A 131 -14.78 8.47 2.33
CA THR A 131 -15.77 8.98 1.37
C THR A 131 -15.57 10.47 1.10
N LEU A 132 -15.25 11.29 2.11
CA LEU A 132 -15.12 12.73 1.94
C LEU A 132 -13.93 13.15 1.04
N PRO A 133 -12.69 12.65 1.24
CA PRO A 133 -11.59 12.82 0.29
C PRO A 133 -11.95 12.34 -1.12
N MET A 134 -12.60 11.18 -1.24
CA MET A 134 -12.97 10.62 -2.54
C MET A 134 -13.96 11.53 -3.30
N LEU A 135 -14.96 12.08 -2.60
CA LEU A 135 -15.93 13.00 -3.18
C LEU A 135 -15.25 14.30 -3.63
N ILE A 136 -14.35 14.86 -2.81
CA ILE A 136 -13.60 16.07 -3.16
C ILE A 136 -12.81 15.85 -4.44
N ILE A 137 -12.03 14.76 -4.53
CA ILE A 137 -11.24 14.44 -5.73
C ILE A 137 -12.14 14.24 -6.96
N THR A 138 -13.27 13.55 -6.79
CA THR A 138 -14.24 13.32 -7.87
C THR A 138 -14.90 14.61 -8.36
N LEU A 139 -15.17 15.54 -7.45
CA LEU A 139 -15.70 16.86 -7.80
C LEU A 139 -14.63 17.72 -8.48
N LEU A 140 -13.36 17.53 -8.13
CA LEU A 140 -12.24 18.30 -8.68
C LEU A 140 -11.78 17.81 -10.05
N ILE A 141 -11.93 16.51 -10.35
CA ILE A 141 -11.61 15.98 -11.69
C ILE A 141 -12.62 16.44 -12.74
N LEU A 142 -13.90 16.60 -12.35
CA LEU A 142 -14.98 17.00 -13.25
C LEU A 142 -14.72 18.35 -13.97
N PRO A 143 -14.32 19.46 -13.29
CA PRO A 143 -13.98 20.71 -13.96
C PRO A 143 -12.70 20.61 -14.78
N VAL A 144 -11.70 19.83 -14.35
CA VAL A 144 -10.47 19.61 -15.13
C VAL A 144 -10.81 18.98 -16.48
N MET A 145 -11.61 17.91 -16.47
CA MET A 145 -12.08 17.25 -17.70
C MET A 145 -12.92 18.19 -18.57
N ALA A 146 -13.74 19.05 -17.97
CA ALA A 146 -14.54 20.02 -18.71
C ALA A 146 -13.66 21.04 -19.46
N VAL A 147 -12.60 21.54 -18.80
CA VAL A 147 -11.64 22.48 -19.42
C VAL A 147 -10.87 21.81 -20.56
N GLU A 148 -10.39 20.58 -20.38
CA GLU A 148 -9.70 19.83 -21.45
C GLU A 148 -10.58 19.65 -22.70
N LEU A 149 -11.86 19.32 -22.51
CA LEU A 149 -12.79 19.14 -23.62
C LEU A 149 -13.08 20.44 -24.38
N LEU A 150 -13.22 21.56 -23.66
CA LEU A 150 -13.45 22.88 -24.27
C LEU A 150 -12.22 23.37 -25.04
N MET A 151 -11.01 23.15 -24.51
CA MET A 151 -9.75 23.48 -25.19
C MET A 151 -9.55 22.64 -26.47
N THR A 152 -9.86 21.35 -26.42
CA THR A 152 -9.76 20.47 -27.60
C THR A 152 -10.69 20.94 -28.74
N LYS A 153 -11.91 21.36 -28.40
CA LYS A 153 -12.88 21.91 -29.38
C LYS A 153 -12.49 23.26 -30.00
N GLN A 154 -11.51 23.97 -29.46
CA GLN A 154 -11.03 25.23 -30.02
C GLN A 154 -9.89 25.03 -31.04
N LEU A 155 -9.31 23.83 -31.09
CA LEU A 155 -8.17 23.48 -31.95
C LEU A 155 -8.58 22.69 -33.21
N GLU A 156 -9.84 22.29 -33.33
CA GLU A 156 -10.51 21.84 -34.57
C GLU A 156 -11.26 23.00 -35.24
#